data_AF-A0A1Q8CDP4-F1
#
_entry.id   AF-A0A1Q8CDP4-F1
#
_cell.length_a   1.000
_cell.length_b   1.000
_cell.length_c   1.000
_cell.angle_alpha   90.00
_cell.angle_beta   90.00
_cell.angle_gamma   90.00
#
_symmetry.space_group_name_H-M   'P 1'
#
loop_
_entity.id
_entity.type
_entity.pdbx_description
1 polymer ?
#
loop_
_entity_poly.entity_id
_entity_poly.type
_entity_poly.pdbx_seq_one_letter_code
_entity_poly.pdbx_strand_id
1 'polypeptide(L)'
;MLFRVLAESVGRYLEKVDRLAARDLAGQRSLAGETRRLVAAWRAVLELHHPADGRCAGCVRGRRRMCGVWRVASAYFTRRPPGG
;
A
#
# COMPACT_ATOMS: atom_id res chain seq x y z
N MET A 1 -10.04 -7.97 -13.42
CA MET A 1 -10.76 -6.76 -12.94
C MET A 1 -10.62 -6.53 -11.44
N LEU A 2 -10.97 -7.48 -10.56
CA LEU A 2 -10.93 -7.31 -9.09
C LEU A 2 -9.58 -6.85 -8.52
N PHE A 3 -8.47 -7.40 -9.02
CA PHE A 3 -7.13 -7.01 -8.56
C PHE A 3 -6.81 -5.54 -8.86
N ARG A 4 -7.21 -5.03 -10.03
CA ARG A 4 -6.96 -3.64 -10.44
C ARG A 4 -7.71 -2.66 -9.53
N VAL A 5 -8.98 -2.93 -9.23
CA VAL A 5 -9.78 -2.11 -8.30
C VAL A 5 -9.17 -2.08 -6.89
N LEU A 6 -8.68 -3.23 -6.43
CA LEU A 6 -7.96 -3.32 -5.16
C LEU A 6 -6.67 -2.48 -5.19
N ALA A 7 -5.85 -2.65 -6.22
CA ALA A 7 -4.58 -1.93 -6.39
C ALA A 7 -4.79 -0.41 -6.43
N GLU A 8 -5.79 0.06 -7.17
CA GLU A 8 -6.17 1.47 -7.21
C GLU A 8 -6.62 1.98 -5.82
N SER A 9 -7.40 1.19 -5.07
CA SER A 9 -7.88 1.59 -3.75
C SER A 9 -6.76 1.67 -2.72
N VAL A 10 -5.85 0.70 -2.71
CA VAL A 10 -4.62 0.74 -1.90
C VAL A 10 -3.75 1.94 -2.29
N GLY A 11 -3.56 2.18 -3.59
CA GLY A 11 -2.79 3.32 -4.10
C GLY A 11 -3.35 4.66 -3.62
N ARG A 12 -4.67 4.86 -3.73
CA ARG A 12 -5.36 6.06 -3.24
C ARG A 12 -5.18 6.26 -1.73
N TYR A 13 -5.22 5.19 -0.94
CA TYR A 13 -4.98 5.28 0.49
C TYR A 13 -3.54 5.75 0.80
N LEU A 14 -2.54 5.11 0.17
CA LEU A 14 -1.13 5.48 0.38
C LEU A 14 -0.85 6.92 -0.07
N GLU A 15 -1.44 7.37 -1.18
CA GLU A 15 -1.36 8.76 -1.62
C GLU A 15 -2.04 9.74 -0.64
N LYS A 16 -3.18 9.36 -0.05
CA LYS A 16 -3.81 10.16 0.99
C LYS A 16 -2.89 10.32 2.20
N VAL A 17 -2.27 9.24 2.68
CA VAL A 17 -1.34 9.27 3.82
C VAL A 17 -0.11 10.14 3.52
N ASP A 18 0.48 10.00 2.34
CA ASP A 18 1.62 10.81 1.88
C ASP A 18 1.28 12.32 1.88
N ARG A 19 0.08 12.68 1.39
CA ARG A 19 -0.40 14.07 1.40
C ARG A 19 -0.67 14.61 2.81
N LEU A 20 -1.16 13.77 3.72
CA LEU A 20 -1.35 14.18 5.12
C LEU A 20 0.00 14.42 5.80
N ALA A 21 0.97 13.51 5.61
CA ALA A 21 2.33 13.68 6.12
C ALA A 21 3.03 14.93 5.54
N ALA A 22 2.79 15.26 4.27
CA ALA A 22 3.35 16.47 3.66
C ALA A 22 2.75 17.77 4.20
N ARG A 23 1.51 17.74 4.70
CA ARG A 23 0.81 18.92 5.27
C ARG A 23 1.15 19.15 6.74
N ASP A 24 1.72 18.16 7.41
CA ASP A 24 2.07 18.23 8.83
C ASP A 24 3.33 19.07 9.05
N LEU A 25 3.16 20.39 8.94
CA LEU A 25 4.19 21.42 9.07
C LEU A 25 4.42 21.86 10.53
N ALA A 26 3.52 21.47 11.45
CA ALA A 26 3.47 21.97 12.82
C ALA A 26 4.10 20.96 13.81
N GLY A 27 5.44 20.92 13.84
CA GLY A 27 6.20 20.37 14.98
C GLY A 27 6.61 18.88 14.91
N GLN A 28 6.06 18.07 14.01
CA GLN A 28 6.35 16.63 13.92
C GLN A 28 7.08 16.20 12.63
N ARG A 29 8.02 17.03 12.16
CA ARG A 29 8.79 16.79 10.91
C ARG A 29 9.43 15.39 10.82
N SER A 30 9.89 14.85 11.95
CA SER A 30 10.46 13.49 12.02
C SER A 30 9.42 12.41 11.71
N LEU A 31 8.24 12.49 12.34
CA LEU A 31 7.16 11.53 12.13
C LEU A 31 6.61 11.61 10.69
N ALA A 32 6.48 12.82 10.14
CA ALA A 32 6.12 13.02 8.74
C ALA A 32 7.15 12.37 7.79
N GLY A 33 8.44 12.52 8.07
CA GLY A 33 9.52 11.89 7.33
C GLY A 33 9.44 10.35 7.36
N GLU A 34 9.30 9.76 8.55
CA GLU A 34 9.15 8.31 8.70
C GLU A 34 7.87 7.79 8.04
N THR A 35 6.76 8.54 8.12
CA THR A 35 5.51 8.18 7.45
C THR A 35 5.68 8.13 5.93
N ARG A 36 6.35 9.14 5.35
CA ARG A 36 6.64 9.16 3.90
C ARG A 36 7.57 8.02 3.50
N ARG A 37 8.58 7.71 4.33
CA ARG A 37 9.47 6.55 4.11
C ARG A 37 8.68 5.23 4.13
N LEU A 38 7.76 5.05 5.07
CA LEU A 38 6.90 3.86 5.14
C LEU A 38 5.97 3.77 3.92
N VAL A 39 5.38 4.87 3.48
CA VAL A 39 4.57 4.91 2.25
C VAL A 39 5.40 4.50 1.03
N ALA A 40 6.60 5.05 0.88
CA ALA A 40 7.51 4.70 -0.21
C ALA A 40 7.89 3.22 -0.19
N ALA A 41 8.21 2.68 0.99
CA ALA A 41 8.52 1.26 1.16
C ALA A 41 7.34 0.37 0.74
N TRP A 42 6.12 0.69 1.16
CA TRP A 42 4.93 -0.06 0.76
C TRP A 42 4.67 0.00 -0.74
N ARG A 43 4.84 1.17 -1.38
CA ARG A 43 4.72 1.29 -2.84
C ARG A 43 5.72 0.37 -3.55
N ALA A 44 6.98 0.38 -3.14
CA ALA A 44 8.02 -0.45 -3.73
C ALA A 44 7.73 -1.96 -3.57
N VAL A 45 7.33 -2.39 -2.36
CA VAL A 45 6.97 -3.80 -2.12
C VAL A 45 5.75 -4.22 -2.94
N LEU A 46 4.73 -3.36 -3.08
CA LEU A 46 3.54 -3.67 -3.88
C LEU A 46 3.85 -3.79 -5.37
N GLU A 47 4.77 -2.97 -5.87
CA GLU A 47 5.27 -3.03 -7.25
C GLU A 47 6.04 -4.34 -7.51
N LEU A 48 6.97 -4.71 -6.62
CA LEU A 48 7.68 -6.00 -6.68
C LEU A 48 6.73 -7.20 -6.68
N HIS A 49 5.59 -7.07 -5.99
CA HIS A 49 4.57 -8.10 -5.90
C HIS A 49 3.41 -7.91 -6.90
N HIS A 50 3.58 -7.08 -7.94
CA HIS A 50 2.58 -6.95 -8.98
C HIS A 50 2.38 -8.29 -9.70
N PRO A 51 1.12 -8.71 -9.97
CA PRO A 51 0.86 -9.93 -10.71
C PRO A 51 1.35 -9.81 -12.16
N ALA A 52 2.20 -10.75 -12.59
CA ALA A 52 2.50 -11.01 -13.99
C ALA A 52 1.78 -12.30 -14.38
N ASP A 53 0.98 -12.28 -15.44
CA ASP A 53 0.23 -13.45 -15.94
C ASP A 53 -0.60 -14.18 -14.87
N GLY A 54 -1.21 -13.41 -13.96
CA GLY A 54 -2.04 -13.93 -12.88
C GLY A 54 -1.26 -14.56 -11.71
N ARG A 55 0.07 -14.46 -11.69
CA ARG A 55 0.93 -14.92 -10.59
C ARG A 55 1.71 -13.76 -10.00
N CYS A 56 1.86 -13.75 -8.68
CA CYS A 56 2.70 -12.74 -8.03
C CYS A 56 4.17 -12.91 -8.42
N ALA A 57 4.77 -11.91 -9.06
CA ALA A 57 6.16 -11.93 -9.53
C ALA A 57 7.18 -12.00 -8.37
N GLY A 58 6.97 -11.24 -7.30
CA GLY A 58 7.83 -11.25 -6.11
C GLY A 58 7.73 -12.48 -5.20
N CYS A 59 6.98 -13.53 -5.56
CA CYS A 59 6.88 -14.75 -4.75
C CYS A 59 7.66 -15.90 -5.40
N VAL A 60 8.58 -16.53 -4.65
CA VAL A 60 9.44 -17.65 -5.10
C VAL A 60 8.67 -18.78 -5.79
N ARG A 61 7.43 -19.06 -5.39
CA ARG A 61 6.58 -20.12 -5.99
C ARG A 61 5.36 -19.60 -6.76
N GLY A 62 5.37 -18.34 -7.21
CA GLY A 62 4.31 -17.76 -8.05
C GLY A 62 2.90 -18.09 -7.57
N ARG A 63 2.38 -17.37 -6.57
CA ARG A 63 1.05 -17.67 -6.00
C ARG A 63 -0.02 -17.36 -7.07
N ARG A 64 -0.83 -18.37 -7.43
CA ARG A 64 -2.04 -18.25 -8.31
C ARG A 64 -3.20 -17.47 -7.66
N ARG A 65 -3.08 -17.10 -6.39
CA ARG A 65 -4.04 -16.30 -5.62
C ARG A 65 -3.31 -15.07 -5.06
N MET A 66 -4.08 -14.11 -4.54
CA MET A 66 -3.53 -12.92 -3.88
C MET A 66 -2.45 -13.31 -2.83
N CYS A 67 -1.23 -12.80 -3.02
CA CYS A 67 -0.09 -13.12 -2.18
C CYS A 67 -0.22 -12.48 -0.78
N GLY A 68 0.67 -12.85 0.15
CA GLY A 68 0.63 -12.35 1.52
C GLY A 68 0.70 -10.82 1.60
N VAL A 69 1.58 -10.20 0.82
CA VAL A 69 1.74 -8.74 0.75
C VAL A 69 0.41 -8.06 0.38
N TRP A 70 -0.21 -8.48 -0.73
CA TRP A 70 -1.47 -7.91 -1.17
C TRP A 70 -2.64 -8.19 -0.21
N ARG A 71 -2.60 -9.33 0.50
CA ARG A 71 -3.58 -9.62 1.56
C ARG A 71 -3.45 -8.67 2.74
N VAL A 72 -2.23 -8.38 3.18
CA VAL A 72 -1.97 -7.40 4.24
C VAL A 72 -2.38 -6.01 3.76
N ALA A 73 -1.95 -5.59 2.57
CA ALA A 73 -2.32 -4.29 2.02
C ALA A 73 -3.85 -4.10 1.92
N SER A 74 -4.58 -5.12 1.47
CA SER A 74 -6.04 -5.10 1.47
C SER A 74 -6.62 -4.96 2.89
N ALA A 75 -6.10 -5.72 3.85
CA ALA A 75 -6.64 -5.68 5.22
C ALA A 75 -6.48 -4.29 5.87
N TYR A 76 -5.37 -3.59 5.63
CA TYR A 76 -5.02 -2.36 6.34
C TYR A 76 -5.28 -1.07 5.55
N PHE A 77 -5.22 -1.11 4.21
CA PHE A 77 -5.32 0.10 3.37
C PHE A 77 -6.66 0.25 2.65
N THR A 78 -7.57 -0.73 2.76
CA THR A 78 -8.93 -0.58 2.23
C THR A 78 -10.01 -0.56 3.30
N ARG A 79 -9.68 -0.88 4.55
CA ARG A 79 -10.61 -0.72 5.68
C ARG A 79 -10.55 0.71 6.17
N ARG A 80 -11.69 1.39 6.17
CA ARG A 80 -11.87 2.61 6.97
C ARG A 80 -11.82 2.18 8.44
N PRO A 81 -11.06 2.84 9.34
CA PRO A 81 -11.23 2.59 10.76
C PRO A 81 -12.70 2.86 11.13
N PRO A 82 -13.33 2.05 11.99
CA PRO A 82 -14.65 2.37 12.50
C PRO A 82 -14.55 3.66 13.32
N GLY A 83 -15.34 4.67 12.96
CA GLY A 83 -15.33 5.99 13.61
C GLY A 83 -14.52 7.02 12.81
N GLY A 84 -15.25 7.81 12.02
CA GLY A 84 -14.79 9.11 11.53
C GLY A 84 -15.46 10.21 12.35
#